data_AF-A0A1F9V472-F1
#
_entry.id   AF-A0A1F9V472-F1
#
_cell.length_a   1.000
_cell.length_b   1.000
_cell.length_c   1.000
_cell.angle_alpha   90.00
_cell.angle_beta   90.00
_cell.angle_gamma   90.00
#
_symmetry.space_group_name_H-M   'P 1'
#
loop_
_entity.id
_entity.type
_entity.pdbx_description
1 polymer ?
#
loop_
_entity_poly.entity_id
_entity_poly.type
_entity_poly.pdbx_seq_one_letter_code
_entity_poly.pdbx_strand_id
1 'polypeptide(L)'
;MISPQPAPGAALWLAAYAALTAAGGLPLFFVYERWGLLGFAVPAAALMALNLRSNLNRRTFSFSNEVLGILGLCLGAPAACFAARGSLAGGAWPAWGLSALYFLGPIFDIKAAALRHRVSADKSAHAAWSRMKTASLAYAAAALVIVGAAAAAGWLSAAAPLPFLAALHKTWRRGRLAPGRVDFRRLGFAEVVYSVFFVLVIGGGFLARAR
;
A
#
# COMPACT_ATOMS: atom_id res chain seq x y z
N MET A 1 27.52 22.42 1.32
CA MET A 1 26.28 21.67 1.04
C MET A 1 26.61 20.61 0.01
N ILE A 2 26.58 19.33 0.37
CA ILE A 2 26.85 18.24 -0.58
C ILE A 2 25.52 17.90 -1.25
N SER A 3 25.36 18.28 -2.51
CA SER A 3 24.23 17.82 -3.31
C SER A 3 24.26 16.30 -3.36
N PRO A 4 23.19 15.58 -2.96
CA PRO A 4 23.16 14.13 -3.08
C PRO A 4 23.31 13.79 -4.56
N GLN A 5 24.45 13.19 -4.93
CA GLN A 5 24.65 12.69 -6.28
C GLN A 5 23.60 11.60 -6.54
N PRO A 6 22.86 11.67 -7.66
CA PRO A 6 21.90 10.62 -7.99
C PRO A 6 22.62 9.28 -8.04
N ALA A 7 22.05 8.28 -7.38
CA ALA A 7 22.63 6.93 -7.39
C ALA A 7 22.83 6.46 -8.84
N PRO A 8 23.95 5.79 -9.15
CA PRO A 8 24.18 5.27 -10.50
C PRO A 8 22.99 4.40 -10.93
N GLY A 9 22.39 4.72 -12.07
CA GLY A 9 21.20 4.04 -12.61
C GLY A 9 19.84 4.67 -12.26
N ALA A 10 19.76 5.70 -11.42
CA ALA A 10 18.50 6.37 -11.12
C ALA A 10 17.80 6.95 -12.37
N ALA A 11 18.58 7.54 -13.28
CA ALA A 11 18.06 8.07 -14.54
C ALA A 11 17.49 6.97 -15.45
N LEU A 12 18.14 5.80 -15.49
CA LEU A 12 17.66 4.65 -16.26
C LEU A 12 16.33 4.13 -15.71
N TRP A 13 16.23 3.97 -14.38
CA TRP A 13 14.98 3.56 -13.74
C TRP A 13 13.87 4.57 -13.95
N LEU A 14 14.17 5.87 -13.83
CA LEU A 14 13.20 6.93 -14.11
C LEU A 14 12.71 6.86 -15.57
N ALA A 15 13.63 6.70 -16.53
CA ALA A 15 13.29 6.55 -17.94
C ALA A 15 12.43 5.30 -18.19
N ALA A 16 12.77 4.16 -17.57
CA ALA A 16 11.99 2.94 -17.68
C ALA A 16 10.57 3.10 -17.12
N TYR A 17 10.42 3.73 -15.95
CA TYR A 17 9.10 4.00 -15.37
C TYR A 17 8.28 5.01 -16.19
N ALA A 18 8.93 6.04 -16.73
CA ALA A 18 8.30 7.02 -17.60
C ALA A 18 7.84 6.37 -18.91
N ALA A 19 8.69 5.55 -19.54
CA ALA A 19 8.34 4.81 -20.74
C ALA A 19 7.18 3.84 -20.51
N LEU A 20 7.18 3.09 -19.39
CA LEU A 20 6.10 2.17 -19.04
C LEU A 20 4.77 2.93 -18.81
N THR A 21 4.84 4.07 -18.11
CA THR A 21 3.68 4.91 -17.85
C THR A 21 3.15 5.55 -19.12
N ALA A 22 4.03 6.01 -20.02
CA ALA A 22 3.64 6.53 -21.33
C ALA A 22 3.02 5.44 -22.21
N ALA A 23 3.62 4.26 -22.27
CA ALA A 23 3.11 3.13 -23.05
C ALA A 23 1.72 2.68 -22.59
N GLY A 24 1.43 2.71 -21.28
CA GLY A 24 0.10 2.42 -20.76
C GLY A 24 -0.87 3.60 -20.85
N GLY A 25 -0.40 4.82 -20.61
CA GLY A 25 -1.23 6.02 -20.48
C GLY A 25 -1.61 6.67 -21.81
N LEU A 26 -0.68 6.77 -22.77
CA LEU A 26 -0.93 7.44 -24.05
C LEU A 26 -2.09 6.79 -24.83
N PRO A 27 -2.16 5.44 -24.96
CA PRO A 27 -3.30 4.81 -25.62
C PRO A 27 -4.62 5.12 -24.89
N LEU A 28 -4.62 5.14 -23.55
CA LEU A 28 -5.84 5.45 -22.78
C LEU A 28 -6.37 6.85 -23.07
N PHE A 29 -5.49 7.84 -23.23
CA PHE A 29 -5.91 9.22 -23.53
C PHE A 29 -6.25 9.45 -24.99
N PHE A 30 -5.43 8.96 -25.92
CA PHE A 30 -5.54 9.32 -27.33
C PHE A 30 -6.31 8.30 -28.19
N VAL A 31 -6.39 7.04 -27.77
CA VAL A 31 -7.12 5.98 -28.50
C VAL A 31 -8.45 5.67 -27.83
N TYR A 32 -8.48 5.56 -26.51
CA TYR A 32 -9.69 5.22 -25.74
C TYR A 32 -10.41 6.43 -25.14
N GLU A 33 -9.92 7.65 -25.40
CA GLU A 33 -10.50 8.94 -24.97
C GLU A 33 -10.84 9.03 -23.47
N ARG A 34 -10.05 8.36 -22.62
CA ARG A 34 -10.29 8.27 -21.17
C ARG A 34 -9.76 9.50 -20.41
N TRP A 35 -10.09 10.70 -20.87
CA TRP A 35 -9.65 11.97 -20.26
C TRP A 35 -10.05 12.13 -18.79
N GLY A 36 -11.14 11.49 -18.37
CA GLY A 36 -11.56 11.43 -16.95
C GLY A 36 -10.49 10.84 -16.01
N LEU A 37 -9.51 10.08 -16.52
CA LEU A 37 -8.38 9.59 -15.73
C LEU A 37 -7.53 10.72 -15.13
N LEU A 38 -7.54 11.92 -15.72
CA LEU A 38 -6.86 13.08 -15.16
C LEU A 38 -7.38 13.44 -13.76
N GLY A 39 -8.65 13.17 -13.48
CA GLY A 39 -9.24 13.36 -12.15
C GLY A 39 -8.58 12.52 -11.05
N PHE A 40 -7.95 11.39 -11.40
CA PHE A 40 -7.16 10.57 -10.47
C PHE A 40 -5.66 10.89 -10.54
N ALA A 41 -5.16 11.16 -11.76
CA ALA A 41 -3.75 11.43 -11.98
C ALA A 41 -3.28 12.72 -11.28
N VAL A 42 -4.08 13.78 -11.31
CA VAL A 42 -3.72 15.07 -10.70
C VAL A 42 -3.59 14.96 -9.18
N PRO A 43 -4.56 14.42 -8.42
CA PRO A 43 -4.40 14.19 -6.99
C PRO A 43 -3.22 13.26 -6.67
N ALA A 44 -3.04 12.17 -7.42
CA ALA A 44 -1.93 11.25 -7.20
C ALA A 44 -0.56 11.94 -7.41
N ALA A 45 -0.42 12.74 -8.46
CA ALA A 45 0.78 13.52 -8.74
C ALA A 45 1.04 14.56 -7.65
N ALA A 46 0.00 15.27 -7.18
CA ALA A 46 0.12 16.23 -6.08
C ALA A 46 0.60 15.56 -4.79
N LEU A 47 0.02 14.41 -4.43
CA LEU A 47 0.44 13.63 -3.26
C LEU A 47 1.88 13.13 -3.38
N MET A 48 2.28 12.66 -4.57
CA MET A 48 3.66 12.26 -4.83
C MET A 48 4.63 13.45 -4.69
N ALA A 49 4.28 14.62 -5.25
CA ALA A 49 5.09 15.83 -5.14
C ALA A 49 5.25 16.28 -3.68
N LEU A 50 4.17 16.24 -2.89
CA LEU A 50 4.21 16.53 -1.45
C LEU A 50 5.09 15.53 -0.68
N ASN A 51 5.03 14.25 -1.05
CA ASN A 51 5.87 13.22 -0.47
C ASN A 51 7.37 13.44 -0.80
N LEU A 52 7.69 13.71 -2.07
CA LEU A 52 9.05 14.05 -2.51
C LEU A 52 9.58 15.30 -1.81
N ARG A 53 8.78 16.37 -1.72
CA ARG A 53 9.15 17.59 -1.00
C ARG A 53 9.43 17.31 0.48
N SER A 54 8.62 16.45 1.10
CA SER A 54 8.83 16.06 2.50
C SER A 54 10.12 15.25 2.70
N ASN A 55 10.44 14.38 1.75
CA ASN A 55 11.69 13.61 1.76
C ASN A 55 12.92 14.51 1.59
N LEU A 56 12.87 15.52 0.72
CA LEU A 56 13.93 16.52 0.57
C LEU A 56 14.17 17.29 1.88
N ASN A 57 13.10 17.55 2.64
CA ASN A 57 13.17 18.22 3.95
C ASN A 57 13.54 17.29 5.11
N ARG A 58 14.04 16.07 4.84
CA ARG A 58 14.37 15.04 5.85
C ARG A 58 13.22 14.68 6.80
N ARG A 59 11.97 14.96 6.42
CA ARG A 59 10.76 14.52 7.13
C ARG A 59 10.34 13.11 6.70
N THR A 60 11.34 12.26 6.45
CA THR A 60 11.26 10.98 5.73
C THR A 60 10.43 9.90 6.44
N PHE A 61 9.81 10.20 7.60
CA PHE A 61 9.09 9.23 8.45
C PHE A 61 7.79 9.76 9.06
N SER A 62 7.22 10.84 8.51
CA SER A 62 5.90 11.31 8.98
C SER A 62 4.83 10.27 8.64
N PHE A 63 4.15 9.74 9.66
CA PHE A 63 3.05 8.80 9.49
C PHE A 63 1.96 9.35 8.56
N SER A 64 1.64 10.64 8.67
CA SER A 64 0.64 11.29 7.81
C SER A 64 1.04 11.28 6.35
N ASN A 65 2.33 11.45 6.02
CA ASN A 65 2.79 11.44 4.63
C ASN A 65 2.73 10.04 4.02
N GLU A 66 3.07 9.01 4.80
CA GLU A 66 2.97 7.62 4.35
C GLU A 66 1.51 7.24 4.10
N VAL A 67 0.60 7.61 5.02
CA VAL A 67 -0.84 7.39 4.86
C VAL A 67 -1.35 8.06 3.59
N LEU A 68 -1.04 9.34 3.39
CA LEU A 68 -1.46 10.07 2.19
C LEU A 68 -0.90 9.46 0.92
N GLY A 69 0.37 9.03 0.93
CA GLY A 69 0.99 8.32 -0.19
C GLY A 69 0.26 7.03 -0.53
N ILE A 70 -0.13 6.23 0.47
CA ILE A 70 -0.88 4.99 0.26
C ILE A 70 -2.29 5.27 -0.26
N LEU A 71 -3.01 6.24 0.31
CA LEU A 71 -4.34 6.60 -0.17
C LEU A 71 -4.31 7.07 -1.63
N GLY A 72 -3.31 7.87 -2.00
CA GLY A 72 -3.06 8.30 -3.38
C GLY A 72 -2.72 7.14 -4.30
N LEU A 73 -1.84 6.23 -3.88
CA LEU A 73 -1.51 5.02 -4.65
C LEU A 73 -2.74 4.13 -4.86
N CYS A 74 -3.60 4.02 -3.85
CA CYS A 74 -4.82 3.23 -3.90
C CYS A 74 -5.87 3.80 -4.88
N LEU A 75 -5.78 5.08 -5.29
CA LEU A 75 -6.60 5.64 -6.38
C LEU A 75 -6.38 4.90 -7.71
N GLY A 76 -5.32 4.10 -7.83
CA GLY A 76 -5.14 3.18 -8.95
C GLY A 76 -6.30 2.20 -9.13
N ALA A 77 -6.97 1.76 -8.05
CA ALA A 77 -8.11 0.86 -8.14
C ALA A 77 -9.33 1.49 -8.88
N PRO A 78 -9.86 2.65 -8.45
CA PRO A 78 -10.95 3.31 -9.16
C PRO A 78 -10.53 3.80 -10.56
N ALA A 79 -9.27 4.24 -10.72
CA ALA A 79 -8.73 4.60 -12.03
C ALA A 79 -8.71 3.40 -13.00
N ALA A 80 -8.32 2.21 -12.54
CA ALA A 80 -8.34 0.99 -13.34
C ALA A 80 -9.78 0.59 -13.73
N CYS A 81 -10.74 0.72 -12.81
CA CYS A 81 -12.15 0.51 -13.12
C CYS A 81 -12.65 1.48 -14.20
N PHE A 82 -12.31 2.76 -14.08
CA PHE A 82 -12.67 3.78 -15.07
C PHE A 82 -11.99 3.54 -16.42
N ALA A 83 -10.71 3.15 -16.44
CA ALA A 83 -9.99 2.82 -17.67
C ALA A 83 -10.67 1.67 -18.43
N ALA A 84 -11.07 0.61 -17.71
CA ALA A 84 -11.71 -0.56 -18.29
C ALA A 84 -13.13 -0.30 -18.79
N ARG A 85 -13.95 0.46 -18.03
CA ARG A 85 -15.39 0.60 -18.29
C ARG A 85 -15.80 1.95 -18.90
N GLY A 86 -14.94 2.96 -18.85
CA GLY A 86 -15.26 4.34 -19.22
C GLY A 86 -16.13 5.08 -18.20
N SER A 87 -16.53 4.43 -17.10
CA SER A 87 -17.34 5.01 -16.04
C SER A 87 -16.96 4.43 -14.68
N LEU A 88 -17.24 5.18 -13.61
CA LEU A 88 -17.05 4.71 -12.25
C LEU A 88 -18.22 3.79 -11.85
N ALA A 89 -18.01 2.49 -11.97
CA ALA A 89 -18.93 1.50 -11.44
C ALA A 89 -18.94 1.51 -9.90
N GLY A 90 -20.07 1.13 -9.28
CA GLY A 90 -20.22 1.12 -7.82
C GLY A 90 -19.18 0.31 -7.05
N GLY A 91 -18.50 -0.66 -7.69
CA GLY A 91 -17.42 -1.45 -7.10
C GLY A 91 -16.07 -0.73 -6.97
N ALA A 92 -15.89 0.43 -7.62
CA ALA A 92 -14.62 1.16 -7.64
C ALA A 92 -14.22 1.70 -6.25
N TRP A 93 -15.17 2.25 -5.50
CA TRP A 93 -14.93 2.81 -4.16
C TRP A 93 -14.71 1.73 -3.08
N PRO A 94 -15.46 0.62 -3.05
CA PRO A 94 -15.12 -0.53 -2.22
C PRO A 94 -13.72 -1.08 -2.50
N ALA A 95 -13.32 -1.19 -3.77
CA ALA A 95 -11.98 -1.63 -4.14
C ALA A 95 -10.88 -0.65 -3.66
N TRP A 96 -11.13 0.66 -3.78
CA TRP A 96 -10.27 1.70 -3.20
C TRP A 96 -10.13 1.54 -1.68
N GLY A 97 -11.26 1.43 -0.96
CA GLY A 97 -11.30 1.32 0.50
C GLY A 97 -10.61 0.06 1.00
N LEU A 98 -10.83 -1.09 0.34
CA LEU A 98 -10.14 -2.33 0.66
C LEU A 98 -8.64 -2.25 0.42
N SER A 99 -8.22 -1.63 -0.69
CA SER A 99 -6.81 -1.44 -1.00
C SER A 99 -6.15 -0.54 0.05
N ALA A 100 -6.77 0.59 0.37
CA ALA A 100 -6.30 1.51 1.39
C ALA A 100 -6.16 0.81 2.75
N LEU A 101 -7.22 0.13 3.20
CA LEU A 101 -7.23 -0.59 4.48
C LEU A 101 -6.16 -1.69 4.52
N TYR A 102 -5.94 -2.39 3.40
CA TYR A 102 -4.92 -3.43 3.35
C TYR A 102 -3.49 -2.86 3.39
N PHE A 103 -3.20 -1.88 2.53
CA PHE A 103 -1.84 -1.35 2.34
C PHE A 103 -1.38 -0.43 3.48
N LEU A 104 -2.30 0.15 4.26
CA LEU A 104 -1.96 0.89 5.47
C LEU A 104 -1.36 -0.01 6.57
N GLY A 105 -1.74 -1.29 6.65
CA GLY A 105 -1.22 -2.23 7.65
C GLY A 105 0.31 -2.37 7.64
N PRO A 106 0.95 -2.60 6.47
CA PRO A 106 2.40 -2.59 6.29
C PRO A 106 3.14 -1.40 6.89
N ILE A 107 2.54 -0.20 6.97
CA ILE A 107 3.19 0.96 7.63
C ILE A 107 3.55 0.62 9.08
N PHE A 108 2.58 0.08 9.84
CA PHE A 108 2.78 -0.26 11.24
C PHE A 108 3.75 -1.43 11.39
N ASP A 109 3.61 -2.45 10.55
CA ASP A 109 4.48 -3.64 10.53
C ASP A 109 5.95 -3.27 10.27
N ILE A 110 6.21 -2.43 9.27
CA ILE A 110 7.57 -2.00 8.90
C ILE A 110 8.16 -1.10 9.99
N LYS A 111 7.37 -0.20 10.58
CA LYS A 111 7.82 0.61 11.73
C LYS A 111 8.12 -0.25 12.94
N ALA A 112 7.29 -1.25 13.25
CA ALA A 112 7.57 -2.21 14.30
C ALA A 112 8.86 -3.00 14.02
N ALA A 113 9.09 -3.42 12.77
CA ALA A 113 10.31 -4.12 12.37
C ALA A 113 11.56 -3.23 12.45
N ALA A 114 11.47 -1.96 12.05
CA ALA A 114 12.55 -0.99 12.19
C ALA A 114 12.89 -0.71 13.66
N LEU A 115 11.88 -0.55 14.51
CA LEU A 115 12.07 -0.42 15.95
C LEU A 115 12.66 -1.69 16.56
N ARG A 116 12.21 -2.88 16.14
CA ARG A 116 12.81 -4.15 16.57
C ARG A 116 14.30 -4.24 16.24
N HIS A 117 14.69 -3.78 15.05
CA HIS A 117 16.08 -3.69 14.66
C HIS A 117 16.86 -2.74 15.58
N ARG A 118 16.30 -1.57 15.89
CA ARG A 118 16.89 -0.60 16.82
C ARG A 118 17.03 -1.13 18.24
N VAL A 119 16.06 -1.89 18.74
CA VAL A 119 16.13 -2.52 20.08
C VAL A 119 17.35 -3.42 20.24
N SER A 120 17.84 -4.03 19.14
CA SER A 120 19.06 -4.85 19.18
C SER A 120 20.34 -4.03 19.43
N ALA A 121 20.33 -2.72 19.16
CA ALA A 121 21.44 -1.81 19.40
C ALA A 121 21.20 -0.88 20.61
N ASP A 122 19.95 -0.53 20.89
CA ASP A 122 19.54 0.38 21.94
C ASP A 122 18.26 -0.10 22.64
N LYS A 123 18.39 -0.54 23.89
CA LYS A 123 17.28 -1.05 24.69
C LYS A 123 16.23 0.02 25.02
N SER A 124 16.56 1.32 24.94
CA SER A 124 15.60 2.41 25.18
C SER A 124 14.42 2.36 24.18
N ALA A 125 14.64 1.81 23.00
CA ALA A 125 13.62 1.64 21.96
C ALA A 125 12.57 0.56 22.29
N HIS A 126 12.72 -0.21 23.38
CA HIS A 126 11.86 -1.36 23.68
C HIS A 126 10.40 -0.95 23.92
N ALA A 127 10.17 0.13 24.66
CA ALA A 127 8.82 0.64 24.93
C ALA A 127 8.12 1.08 23.62
N ALA A 128 8.84 1.78 22.75
CA ALA A 128 8.33 2.20 21.44
C ALA A 128 8.03 0.99 20.54
N TRP A 129 8.92 0.00 20.52
CA TRP A 129 8.71 -1.25 19.79
C TRP A 129 7.46 -1.99 20.27
N SER A 130 7.30 -2.15 21.59
CA SER A 130 6.15 -2.83 22.18
C SER A 130 4.83 -2.14 21.81
N ARG A 131 4.76 -0.81 21.93
CA ARG A 131 3.58 -0.03 21.52
C ARG A 131 3.28 -0.18 20.03
N MET A 132 4.28 -0.07 19.16
CA MET A 132 4.09 -0.18 17.72
C MET A 132 3.68 -1.60 17.29
N LYS A 133 4.22 -2.64 17.93
CA LYS A 133 3.80 -4.02 17.75
C LYS A 133 2.32 -4.20 18.08
N THR A 134 1.87 -3.68 19.22
CA THR A 134 0.46 -3.75 19.63
C THR A 134 -0.44 -2.96 18.68
N ALA A 135 -0.03 -1.76 18.27
CA ALA A 135 -0.77 -0.95 17.31
C ALA A 135 -0.92 -1.67 15.96
N SER A 136 0.15 -2.30 15.48
CA SER A 136 0.14 -3.09 14.24
C SER A 136 -0.81 -4.29 14.33
N LEU A 137 -0.77 -5.04 15.43
CA LEU A 137 -1.66 -6.17 15.65
C LEU A 137 -3.12 -5.73 15.78
N ALA A 138 -3.38 -4.67 16.53
CA ALA A 138 -4.71 -4.09 16.70
C ALA A 138 -5.28 -3.61 15.37
N TYR A 139 -4.46 -2.95 14.54
CA TYR A 139 -4.85 -2.54 13.19
C TYR A 139 -5.24 -3.72 12.32
N ALA A 140 -4.39 -4.76 12.25
CA ALA A 140 -4.66 -5.95 11.43
C ALA A 140 -5.93 -6.68 11.89
N ALA A 141 -6.16 -6.78 13.21
CA ALA A 141 -7.35 -7.38 13.76
C ALA A 141 -8.60 -6.55 13.45
N ALA A 142 -8.55 -5.23 13.63
CA ALA A 142 -9.64 -4.32 13.31
C ALA A 142 -9.99 -4.36 11.82
N ALA A 143 -8.98 -4.35 10.93
CA ALA A 143 -9.18 -4.46 9.49
C ALA A 143 -9.86 -5.78 9.11
N LEU A 144 -9.43 -6.90 9.71
CA LEU A 144 -10.08 -8.20 9.51
C LEU A 144 -11.54 -8.21 9.98
N VAL A 145 -11.84 -7.62 11.14
CA VAL A 145 -13.21 -7.50 11.66
C VAL A 145 -14.08 -6.67 10.72
N ILE A 146 -13.60 -5.50 10.27
CA ILE A 146 -14.33 -4.63 9.35
C ILE A 146 -14.65 -5.37 8.05
N VAL A 147 -13.66 -6.04 7.44
CA VAL A 147 -13.84 -6.76 6.18
C VAL A 147 -14.69 -8.01 6.37
N GLY A 148 -14.53 -8.72 7.48
CA GLY A 148 -15.35 -9.87 7.86
C GLY A 148 -16.82 -9.49 8.04
N ALA A 149 -17.10 -8.40 8.74
CA ALA A 149 -18.46 -7.88 8.91
C ALA A 149 -19.06 -7.45 7.56
N ALA A 150 -18.31 -6.74 6.72
CA ALA A 150 -18.77 -6.36 5.39
C ALA A 150 -19.02 -7.56 4.47
N ALA A 151 -18.22 -8.62 4.57
CA ALA A 151 -18.46 -9.88 3.85
C ALA A 151 -19.71 -10.61 4.37
N ALA A 152 -19.89 -10.68 5.70
CA ALA A 152 -21.06 -11.30 6.33
C ALA A 152 -22.37 -10.55 5.99
N ALA A 153 -22.32 -9.23 5.85
CA ALA A 153 -23.43 -8.39 5.39
C ALA A 153 -23.69 -8.50 3.86
N GLY A 154 -22.91 -9.32 3.13
CA GLY A 154 -23.04 -9.49 1.69
C GLY A 154 -22.48 -8.34 0.86
N TRP A 155 -21.84 -7.33 1.46
CA TRP A 155 -21.26 -6.20 0.72
C TRP A 155 -19.99 -6.59 -0.03
N LEU A 156 -19.26 -7.58 0.48
CA LEU A 156 -18.03 -8.11 -0.12
C LEU A 156 -18.15 -9.61 -0.42
N SER A 157 -17.27 -10.12 -1.29
CA SER A 157 -17.13 -11.57 -1.49
C SER A 157 -16.75 -12.26 -0.18
N ALA A 158 -17.24 -13.48 0.04
CA ALA A 158 -16.88 -14.30 1.19
C ALA A 158 -15.36 -14.60 1.27
N ALA A 159 -14.64 -14.48 0.16
CA ALA A 159 -13.18 -14.62 0.11
C ALA A 159 -12.43 -13.36 0.55
N ALA A 160 -13.09 -12.19 0.63
CA ALA A 160 -12.46 -10.91 0.94
C ALA A 160 -11.70 -10.87 2.29
N PRO A 161 -12.11 -11.60 3.36
CA PRO A 161 -11.36 -11.64 4.61
C PRO A 161 -10.01 -12.40 4.51
N LEU A 162 -9.80 -13.25 3.51
CA LEU A 162 -8.62 -14.13 3.44
C LEU A 162 -7.28 -13.36 3.43
N PRO A 163 -7.07 -12.30 2.64
CA PRO A 163 -5.84 -11.51 2.68
C PRO A 163 -5.62 -10.82 4.03
N PHE A 164 -6.69 -10.37 4.68
CA PHE A 164 -6.62 -9.71 5.99
C PHE A 164 -6.30 -10.71 7.10
N LEU A 165 -6.83 -11.94 7.01
CA LEU A 165 -6.45 -13.03 7.89
C LEU A 165 -4.97 -13.39 7.73
N ALA A 166 -4.50 -13.47 6.49
CA ALA A 166 -3.09 -13.71 6.18
C ALA A 166 -2.19 -12.58 6.73
N ALA A 167 -2.61 -11.32 6.60
CA ALA A 167 -1.92 -10.16 7.16
C ALA A 167 -1.88 -10.21 8.70
N LEU A 168 -3.01 -10.51 9.36
CA LEU A 168 -3.07 -10.67 10.82
C LEU A 168 -2.15 -11.79 11.30
N HIS A 169 -2.20 -12.96 10.65
CA HIS A 169 -1.35 -14.09 10.97
C HIS A 169 0.14 -13.73 10.84
N LYS A 170 0.51 -13.06 9.75
CA LYS A 170 1.87 -12.57 9.50
C LYS A 170 2.33 -11.59 10.60
N THR A 171 1.53 -10.57 10.91
CA THR A 171 1.82 -9.57 11.95
C THR A 171 1.97 -10.23 13.32
N TRP A 172 1.08 -11.15 13.67
CA TRP A 172 1.14 -11.91 14.92
C TRP A 172 2.41 -12.76 15.04
N ARG A 173 2.74 -13.53 13.99
CA ARG A 173 3.99 -14.33 13.98
C ARG A 173 5.22 -13.45 14.12
N ARG A 174 5.26 -12.30 13.45
CA ARG A 174 6.38 -11.35 13.55
C ARG A 174 6.47 -10.70 14.93
N GLY A 175 5.35 -10.42 15.57
CA GLY A 175 5.29 -9.86 16.92
C GLY A 175 5.79 -10.80 18.02
N ARG A 176 5.83 -12.11 17.76
CA ARG A 176 6.39 -13.13 18.66
C ARG A 176 7.90 -13.29 18.56
N LEU A 177 8.52 -12.76 17.50
CA LEU A 177 9.96 -12.85 17.33
C LEU A 177 10.67 -11.93 18.33
N ALA A 178 11.72 -12.46 18.96
CA ALA A 178 12.58 -11.69 19.86
C ALA A 178 13.23 -10.50 19.12
N PRO A 179 13.61 -9.42 19.86
CA PRO A 179 14.39 -8.34 19.28
C PRO A 179 15.67 -8.86 18.61
N GLY A 180 15.97 -8.35 17.41
CA GLY A 180 17.07 -8.86 16.61
C GLY A 180 17.21 -8.15 15.28
N ARG A 181 18.26 -8.52 14.52
CA ARG A 181 18.51 -7.98 13.19
C ARG A 181 17.37 -8.32 12.24
N VAL A 182 16.96 -7.34 11.43
CA VAL A 182 15.88 -7.51 10.45
C VAL A 182 16.48 -7.39 9.06
N ASP A 183 16.26 -8.41 8.24
CA ASP A 183 16.54 -8.35 6.82
C ASP A 183 15.39 -7.63 6.11
N PHE A 184 15.59 -6.34 5.83
CA PHE A 184 14.59 -5.49 5.16
C PHE A 184 14.31 -5.92 3.72
N ARG A 185 15.26 -6.59 3.05
CA ARG A 185 15.06 -7.08 1.68
C ARG A 185 14.07 -8.24 1.67
N ARG A 186 14.27 -9.21 2.56
CA ARG A 186 13.31 -10.33 2.75
C ARG A 186 11.95 -9.83 3.22
N LEU A 187 11.95 -8.83 4.11
CA LEU A 187 10.71 -8.21 4.58
C LEU A 187 9.94 -7.59 3.41
N GLY A 188 10.59 -6.77 2.58
CA GLY A 188 9.98 -6.16 1.41
C GLY A 188 9.45 -7.18 0.40
N PHE A 189 10.22 -8.21 0.09
CA PHE A 189 9.77 -9.27 -0.81
C PHE A 189 8.54 -10.01 -0.27
N ALA A 190 8.51 -10.30 1.03
CA ALA A 190 7.34 -10.91 1.65
C ALA A 190 6.10 -10.00 1.51
N GLU A 191 6.22 -8.69 1.73
CA GLU A 191 5.10 -7.75 1.53
C GLU A 191 4.60 -7.74 0.09
N VAL A 192 5.48 -7.85 -0.91
CA VAL A 192 5.08 -7.97 -2.31
C VAL A 192 4.26 -9.24 -2.54
N VAL A 193 4.68 -10.39 -1.99
CA VAL A 193 3.92 -11.66 -2.10
C VAL A 193 2.52 -11.53 -1.49
N TYR A 194 2.42 -10.93 -0.30
CA TYR A 194 1.12 -10.68 0.35
C TYR A 194 0.25 -9.71 -0.45
N SER A 195 0.86 -8.70 -1.07
CA SER A 195 0.17 -7.74 -1.94
C SER A 195 -0.38 -8.40 -3.20
N VAL A 196 0.40 -9.27 -3.83
CA VAL A 196 -0.06 -10.06 -5.00
C VAL A 196 -1.20 -10.98 -4.60
N PHE A 197 -1.08 -11.68 -3.45
CA PHE A 197 -2.16 -12.51 -2.92
C PHE A 197 -3.45 -11.70 -2.69
N PHE A 198 -3.34 -10.50 -2.10
CA PHE A 198 -4.47 -9.59 -1.93
C PHE A 198 -5.13 -9.23 -3.28
N VAL A 199 -4.33 -8.80 -4.27
CA VAL A 199 -4.86 -8.42 -5.59
C VAL A 199 -5.57 -9.59 -6.26
N LEU A 200 -5.01 -10.81 -6.20
CA LEU A 200 -5.63 -11.99 -6.80
C LEU A 200 -6.97 -12.35 -6.13
N VAL A 201 -7.03 -12.35 -4.80
CA VAL A 201 -8.26 -12.71 -4.07
C VAL A 201 -9.34 -11.65 -4.21
N ILE A 202 -8.99 -10.38 -4.01
CA ILE A 202 -9.95 -9.28 -4.08
C ILE A 202 -10.38 -9.05 -5.53
N GLY A 203 -9.42 -8.98 -6.46
CA GLY A 203 -9.70 -8.84 -7.89
C GLY A 203 -10.56 -9.99 -8.42
N GLY A 204 -10.24 -11.24 -8.07
CA GLY A 204 -11.06 -12.40 -8.40
C GLY A 204 -12.46 -12.34 -7.80
N GLY A 205 -12.59 -11.87 -6.55
CA GLY A 205 -13.88 -11.68 -5.90
C GLY A 205 -14.78 -10.64 -6.58
N PHE A 206 -14.21 -9.54 -7.07
CA PHE A 206 -14.93 -8.54 -7.86
C PHE A 206 -15.34 -9.07 -9.23
N LEU A 207 -14.47 -9.86 -9.89
CA LEU A 207 -14.79 -10.49 -11.17
C LEU A 207 -15.93 -11.50 -11.05
N ALA A 208 -15.94 -12.33 -9.99
CA ALA A 208 -16.97 -13.34 -9.76
C ALA A 208 -18.36 -12.74 -9.51
N ARG A 209 -18.45 -11.53 -8.93
CA ARG A 209 -19.72 -10.82 -8.68
C ARG A 209 -20.24 -9.99 -9.86
N ALA A 210 -19.40 -9.75 -10.86
CA ALA A 210 -19.77 -8.97 -12.04
C ALA A 210 -20.42 -9.83 -13.15
N ARG A 211 -20.47 -11.14 -12.96
CA ARG A 211 -21.18 -12.12 -13.80
C ARG A 211 -22.51 -12.47 -13.16
#